data_AF-A0A7K4MN40-F1
#
_entry.id   AF-A0A7K4MN40-F1
#
_cell.length_a   1.000
_cell.length_b   1.000
_cell.length_c   1.000
_cell.angle_alpha   90.00
_cell.angle_beta   90.00
_cell.angle_gamma   90.00
#
_symmetry.space_group_name_H-M   'P 1'
#
loop_
_entity.id
_entity.type
_entity.pdbx_description
1 polymer ?
#
loop_
_entity_poly.entity_id
_entity_poly.type
_entity_poly.pdbx_seq_one_letter_code
_entity_poly.pdbx_strand_id
1 'polypeptide(L)' 'GKEWLKSVGEEKAEMTTNECQFCHSQNAPEPVEQAIKEKGYFIQKMEGCP' A
#
# COMPACT_ATOMS: atom_id res chain seq x y z
N GLY A 1 -0.57 -5.31 2.06
CA GLY A 1 0.63 -5.86 1.42
C GLY A 1 0.29 -7.09 0.58
N LYS A 2 0.39 -8.29 1.17
CA LYS A 2 0.21 -9.58 0.45
C LYS A 2 -1.07 -9.72 -0.36
N GLU A 3 -2.22 -9.29 0.20
CA GLU A 3 -3.50 -9.34 -0.52
C GLU A 3 -3.48 -8.49 -1.80
N TRP A 4 -2.85 -7.31 -1.72
CA TRP A 4 -2.70 -6.42 -2.86
C TRP A 4 -1.68 -6.95 -3.87
N LEU A 5 -0.56 -7.53 -3.43
CA LEU A 5 0.40 -8.20 -4.32
C LEU A 5 -0.28 -9.30 -5.14
N LYS A 6 -1.15 -10.09 -4.50
CA LYS A 6 -1.98 -11.09 -5.19
C LYS A 6 -2.95 -10.48 -6.19
N SER A 7 -3.55 -9.32 -5.90
CA SER A 7 -4.49 -8.68 -6.84
C SER A 7 -3.82 -8.09 -8.08
N VAL A 8 -2.51 -7.84 -8.03
CA VAL A 8 -1.71 -7.35 -9.17
C VAL A 8 -0.88 -8.44 -9.86
N GLY A 9 -0.98 -9.71 -9.42
CA GLY A 9 -0.25 -10.84 -10.01
C GLY A 9 1.21 -10.97 -9.56
N GLU A 10 1.57 -10.33 -8.44
CA GLU A 10 2.90 -10.38 -7.83
C GLU A 10 2.88 -11.18 -6.52
N GLU A 11 2.03 -12.19 -6.40
CA GLU A 11 1.89 -12.98 -5.17
C GLU A 11 3.16 -13.72 -4.73
N LYS A 12 4.15 -13.84 -5.63
CA LYS A 12 5.45 -14.48 -5.35
C LYS A 12 6.50 -13.52 -4.79
N ALA A 13 6.21 -12.22 -4.71
CA ALA A 13 7.12 -11.26 -4.11
C ALA A 13 7.34 -11.58 -2.62
N GLU A 14 8.59 -11.53 -2.18
CA GLU A 14 8.93 -11.72 -0.77
C GLU A 14 8.42 -10.52 0.04
N MET A 15 7.71 -10.81 1.13
CA MET A 15 7.18 -9.79 2.04
C MET A 15 7.17 -10.34 3.47
N THR A 16 8.30 -10.12 4.14
CA THR A 16 8.55 -10.38 5.55
C THR A 16 8.50 -9.07 6.35
N THR A 17 8.97 -9.09 7.60
CA THR A 17 9.15 -7.86 8.38
C THR A 17 10.28 -6.99 7.85
N ASN A 18 11.25 -7.54 7.11
CA ASN A 18 12.39 -6.77 6.60
C ASN A 18 11.96 -5.81 5.49
N GLU A 19 11.01 -6.20 4.64
CA GLU A 19 10.47 -5.39 3.55
C GLU A 19 9.37 -4.42 4.02
N CYS A 20 8.82 -4.65 5.22
CA CYS A 20 7.79 -3.81 5.81
C CYS A 20 8.42 -2.67 6.64
N GLN A 21 8.47 -1.47 6.07
CA GLN A 21 9.09 -0.31 6.72
C GLN A 21 8.06 0.77 7.03
N PHE A 22 8.10 1.28 8.27
CA PHE A 22 7.38 2.49 8.64
C PHE A 22 8.24 3.71 8.30
N CYS A 23 7.75 4.60 7.45
CA CYS A 23 8.47 5.83 7.08
C CYS A 23 8.18 6.95 8.08
N HIS A 24 6.91 7.37 8.18
CA HIS A 24 6.45 8.46 9.04
C HIS A 24 4.91 8.49 9.06
N SER A 25 4.34 9.39 9.88
CA SER A 25 2.91 9.68 9.92
C SER A 25 2.65 11.14 9.54
N GLN A 26 1.63 11.38 8.72
CA GLN A 26 1.20 12.70 8.28
C GLN A 26 -0.31 12.72 8.02
N ASN A 27 -0.90 13.91 7.90
CA ASN A 27 -2.27 14.04 7.43
C ASN A 27 -2.38 13.57 5.98
N ALA A 28 -3.49 12.89 5.66
CA ALA A 28 -3.71 12.33 4.34
C ALA A 28 -4.59 13.28 3.49
N PRO A 29 -4.39 13.35 2.16
CA PRO A 29 -5.33 14.01 1.26
C PRO A 29 -6.71 13.33 1.30
N GLU A 30 -7.78 14.09 1.04
CA GLU A 30 -9.16 13.60 1.11
C GLU A 30 -9.43 12.27 0.34
N PRO A 31 -8.92 12.06 -0.90
CA PRO A 31 -9.14 10.80 -1.60
C PRO A 31 -8.53 9.59 -0.90
N VAL A 32 -7.39 9.77 -0.22
CA VAL A 32 -6.70 8.72 0.53
C VAL A 32 -7.48 8.42 1.81
N GLU A 33 -7.95 9.45 2.52
CA GLU A 33 -8.77 9.26 3.71
C GLU A 33 -10.05 8.50 3.43
N GLN A 34 -10.77 8.87 2.36
CA GLN A 34 -12.01 8.20 1.94
C GLN A 34 -11.74 6.72 1.62
N ALA A 35 -10.70 6.43 0.83
CA ALA A 35 -10.34 5.05 0.50
C ALA A 35 -10.00 4.22 1.75
N ILE A 36 -9.27 4.78 2.72
CA ILE A 36 -8.97 4.11 3.98
C ILE A 36 -10.25 3.88 4.79
N LYS A 37 -11.15 4.86 4.87
CA LYS A 37 -12.44 4.72 5.59
C LYS A 37 -13.33 3.62 4.99
N GLU A 38 -13.34 3.47 3.67
CA GLU A 38 -14.17 2.49 2.97
C GLU A 38 -13.55 1.08 2.94
N LYS A 39 -12.23 0.98 2.73
CA LYS A 39 -11.54 -0.29 2.43
C LYS A 39 -10.64 -0.78 3.56
N GLY A 40 -10.41 0.05 4.57
CA GLY A 40 -9.48 -0.20 5.68
C GLY A 40 -8.01 0.09 5.37
N TYR A 41 -7.64 0.39 4.12
CA TYR A 41 -6.28 0.74 3.70
C TYR A 41 -6.26 1.42 2.32
N PHE A 42 -5.11 2.02 1.98
CA PHE A 42 -4.81 2.53 0.64
C PHE A 42 -3.37 2.17 0.26
N ILE A 43 -3.16 1.66 -0.95
CA ILE A 43 -1.81 1.34 -1.47
C ILE A 43 -1.46 2.38 -2.54
N GLN A 44 -0.49 3.24 -2.23
CA GLN A 44 0.09 4.17 -3.18
C GLN A 44 1.22 3.48 -3.94
N LYS A 45 1.12 3.40 -5.27
CA LYS A 45 2.27 3.02 -6.10
C LYS A 45 3.26 4.18 -6.12
N MET A 46 4.47 3.95 -5.60
CA MET A 46 5.54 4.95 -5.49
C MET A 46 6.50 4.90 -6.69
N GLU A 47 6.75 3.71 -7.22
CA GLU A 47 7.61 3.47 -8.38
C GLU A 47 6.78 2.90 -9.55
N GLY A 48 7.23 3.11 -10.79
CA GLY A 48 6.52 2.69 -12.00
C GLY A 48 5.45 3.66 -12.51
N CYS A 49 5.45 4.92 -12.05
CA CYS A 49 4.83 6.02 -12.80
C CYS A 49 5.80 6.51 -13.89
N PRO A 50 5.30 6.89 -15.09
CA PRO A 50 6.14 7.56 -16.10
C PRO A 50 6.68 8.91 -15.60
#